data_AF-A0A653L389-F1
#
_entry.id   AF-A0A653L389-F1
#
_cell.length_a   1.000
_cell.length_b   1.000
_cell.length_c   1.000
_cell.angle_alpha   90.00
_cell.angle_beta   90.00
_cell.angle_gamma   90.00
#
_symmetry.space_group_name_H-M   'P 1'
#
loop_
_entity.id
_entity.type
_entity.pdbx_description
1 polymer ?
#
loop_
_entity_poly.entity_id
_entity_poly.type
_entity_poly.pdbx_seq_one_letter_code
_entity_poly.pdbx_strand_id
1 'polypeptide(L)'
;MEISASSLMQEMQALKIEAGATPLAQPGRQVNSDFGLLLQQALGNVNELQGAANDLRTRFDMGDKSVDLAEVMIAGQKSSIAFEATVQVRNKMVDAYKTIMNMPV
;
A
#
# COMPACT_ATOMS: atom_id res chain seq x y z
N MET A 1 12.39 -62.30 6.19
CA MET A 1 12.97 -60.98 5.86
C MET A 1 11.96 -60.28 4.95
N GLU A 2 10.82 -59.87 5.52
CA GLU A 2 9.62 -59.41 4.80
C GLU A 2 9.03 -58.21 5.57
N ILE A 3 9.85 -57.18 5.81
CA ILE A 3 9.39 -55.93 6.44
C ILE A 3 10.21 -54.78 5.84
N SER A 4 9.85 -54.35 4.63
CA SER A 4 10.49 -53.17 3.99
C SER A 4 9.56 -52.45 3.01
N ALA A 5 8.56 -53.14 2.44
CA ALA A 5 7.60 -52.52 1.51
C ALA A 5 6.48 -51.75 2.22
N SER A 6 6.04 -52.22 3.38
CA SER A 6 4.98 -51.59 4.18
C SER A 6 5.45 -50.32 4.91
N SER A 7 6.67 -50.33 5.45
CA SER A 7 7.26 -49.17 6.13
C SER A 7 7.53 -48.01 5.16
N LEU A 8 7.98 -48.32 3.94
CA LEU A 8 8.24 -47.30 2.91
C LEU A 8 6.94 -46.64 2.40
N MET A 9 5.83 -47.40 2.32
CA MET A 9 4.52 -46.83 2.00
C MET A 9 3.97 -45.95 3.12
N GLN A 10 4.20 -46.31 4.38
CA GLN A 10 3.85 -45.46 5.53
C GLN A 10 4.64 -44.15 5.55
N GLU A 11 5.92 -44.19 5.19
CA GLU A 11 6.76 -43.00 5.10
C GLU A 11 6.36 -42.09 3.93
N MET A 12 5.98 -42.68 2.79
CA MET A 12 5.41 -41.94 1.65
C MET A 12 4.04 -41.33 1.98
N GLN A 13 3.21 -42.00 2.79
CA GLN A 13 1.93 -41.44 3.26
C GLN A 13 2.13 -40.31 4.25
N ALA A 14 3.10 -40.41 5.17
CA ALA A 14 3.46 -39.33 6.09
C ALA A 14 3.95 -38.08 5.34
N LEU A 15 4.78 -38.27 4.31
CA LEU A 15 5.26 -37.16 3.47
C LEU A 15 4.13 -36.47 2.69
N LYS A 16 3.09 -37.22 2.27
CA LYS A 16 1.90 -36.67 1.60
C LYS A 16 0.99 -35.89 2.55
N ILE A 17 0.94 -36.25 3.84
CA ILE A 17 0.20 -35.51 4.85
C ILE A 17 0.93 -34.19 5.17
N GLU A 18 2.27 -34.21 5.20
CA GLU A 18 3.08 -32.99 5.38
C GLU A 18 2.98 -32.04 4.17
N ALA A 19 2.93 -32.57 2.94
CA ALA A 19 2.73 -31.79 1.71
C ALA A 19 1.27 -31.33 1.50
N GLY A 20 0.28 -31.98 2.12
CA GLY A 20 -1.14 -31.60 2.07
C GLY A 20 -1.58 -30.65 3.19
N ALA A 21 -0.73 -30.44 4.20
CA ALA A 21 -1.03 -29.66 5.40
C ALA A 21 -0.38 -28.26 5.41
N THR A 22 0.36 -27.86 4.38
CA THR A 22 0.64 -26.46 4.13
C THR A 22 -0.59 -25.86 3.47
N PRO A 23 -1.46 -25.12 4.20
CA PRO A 23 -2.44 -24.29 3.52
C PRO A 23 -1.66 -23.37 2.60
N LEU A 24 -1.77 -23.62 1.28
CA LEU A 24 -1.46 -22.63 0.27
C LEU A 24 -2.17 -21.36 0.74
N ALA A 25 -1.38 -20.36 1.12
CA ALA A 25 -1.87 -19.10 1.63
C ALA A 25 -3.01 -18.66 0.70
N GLN A 26 -4.23 -18.64 1.21
CA GLN A 26 -5.41 -18.27 0.43
C GLN A 26 -5.11 -16.91 -0.21
N PRO A 27 -5.12 -16.80 -1.55
CA PRO A 27 -5.06 -15.52 -2.24
C PRO A 27 -6.45 -14.88 -2.07
N GLY A 28 -6.72 -14.42 -0.85
CA GLY A 28 -8.02 -13.95 -0.42
C GLY A 28 -7.95 -13.16 0.87
N ARG A 29 -6.74 -12.76 1.32
CA ARG A 29 -6.60 -11.71 2.33
C ARG A 29 -7.38 -10.52 1.77
N GLN A 30 -8.43 -10.13 2.47
CA GLN A 30 -9.37 -9.09 2.07
C GLN A 30 -8.66 -7.73 2.09
N VAL A 31 -7.84 -7.44 1.07
CA VAL A 31 -7.16 -6.15 0.88
C VAL A 31 -8.16 -5.02 0.56
N ASN A 32 -9.42 -5.39 0.27
CA ASN A 32 -10.46 -4.46 -0.15
C ASN A 32 -10.82 -3.40 0.91
N SER A 33 -10.68 -3.72 2.21
CA SER A 33 -11.02 -2.78 3.28
C SER A 33 -9.88 -1.82 3.65
N ASP A 34 -8.63 -2.17 3.34
CA ASP A 34 -7.45 -1.37 3.72
C ASP A 34 -7.16 -0.26 2.70
N PHE A 35 -7.44 -0.50 1.42
CA PHE A 35 -7.06 0.45 0.37
C PHE A 35 -7.85 1.76 0.40
N GLY A 36 -9.17 1.72 0.64
CA GLY A 36 -9.98 2.93 0.76
C GLY A 36 -9.57 3.80 1.95
N LEU A 37 -9.23 3.15 3.08
CA LEU A 37 -8.68 3.81 4.26
C LEU A 37 -7.32 4.45 3.97
N LEU A 38 -6.42 3.72 3.29
CA LEU A 38 -5.11 4.24 2.88
C LEU A 38 -5.23 5.41 1.91
N LEU A 39 -6.18 5.37 0.96
CA LEU A 39 -6.46 6.51 0.08
C LEU A 39 -6.93 7.71 0.91
N GLN A 40 -7.90 7.52 1.80
CA GLN A 40 -8.43 8.60 2.62
C GLN A 40 -7.33 9.22 3.48
N GLN A 41 -6.44 8.40 4.05
CA GLN A 41 -5.26 8.87 4.78
C GLN A 41 -4.29 9.63 3.86
N ALA A 42 -4.00 9.13 2.66
CA ALA A 42 -3.12 9.80 1.71
C ALA A 42 -3.68 11.17 1.28
N LEU A 43 -4.99 11.25 0.99
CA LEU A 43 -5.67 12.51 0.68
C LEU A 43 -5.63 13.50 1.85
N GLY A 44 -5.86 13.01 3.07
CA GLY A 44 -5.72 13.81 4.29
C GLY A 44 -4.30 14.35 4.46
N ASN A 45 -3.30 13.49 4.25
CA ASN A 45 -1.90 13.86 4.36
C ASN A 45 -1.48 14.93 3.33
N VAL A 46 -1.94 14.83 2.08
CA VAL A 46 -1.68 15.87 1.06
C VAL A 46 -2.30 17.20 1.47
N ASN A 47 -3.52 17.20 2.00
CA ASN A 47 -4.17 18.42 2.47
C ASN A 47 -3.40 19.06 3.63
N GLU A 48 -2.93 18.26 4.58
CA GLU A 48 -2.08 18.75 5.68
C GLU A 48 -0.75 19.32 5.17
N LEU A 49 -0.08 18.64 4.24
CA LEU A 49 1.19 19.10 3.66
C LEU A 49 1.02 20.39 2.86
N GLN A 50 -0.06 20.52 2.09
CA GLN A 50 -0.40 21.77 1.40
C GLN A 50 -0.67 22.90 2.40
N GLY A 51 -1.44 22.64 3.46
CA GLY A 51 -1.73 23.61 4.50
C GLY A 51 -0.45 24.09 5.20
N ALA A 52 0.42 23.17 5.60
CA ALA A 52 1.69 23.48 6.24
C ALA A 52 2.64 24.28 5.32
N ALA A 53 2.73 23.89 4.04
CA ALA A 53 3.55 24.62 3.07
C ALA A 53 3.04 26.06 2.85
N ASN A 54 1.71 26.24 2.79
CA ASN A 54 1.10 27.56 2.67
C ASN A 54 1.28 28.42 3.93
N ASP A 55 1.15 27.83 5.12
CA ASP A 55 1.40 28.53 6.39
C ASP A 55 2.85 29.02 6.48
N LEU A 56 3.80 28.12 6.25
CA LEU A 56 5.23 28.46 6.26
C LEU A 56 5.57 29.54 5.24
N ARG A 57 5.00 29.43 4.03
CA ARG A 57 5.17 30.46 2.99
C ARG A 57 4.61 31.81 3.44
N THR A 58 3.40 31.82 4.00
CA THR A 58 2.75 33.05 4.48
C THR A 58 3.57 33.71 5.59
N ARG A 59 4.03 32.92 6.56
CA ARG A 59 4.85 33.42 7.67
C ARG A 59 6.20 33.96 7.19
N PHE A 60 6.82 33.28 6.25
CA PHE A 60 8.05 33.75 5.60
C PHE A 60 7.82 35.07 4.84
N ASP A 61 6.76 35.17 4.05
CA ASP A 61 6.39 36.39 3.30
C ASP A 61 6.07 37.56 4.25
N MET A 62 5.57 37.27 5.47
CA MET A 62 5.35 38.25 6.55
C MET A 62 6.63 38.65 7.29
N GLY A 63 7.78 38.04 6.98
CA GLY A 63 9.07 38.35 7.60
C GLY A 63 9.30 37.68 8.95
N ASP A 64 8.61 36.57 9.24
CA ASP A 64 8.84 35.76 10.43
C ASP A 64 10.26 35.18 10.41
N LYS A 65 11.12 35.68 11.31
CA LYS A 65 12.52 35.26 11.42
C LYS A 65 12.70 33.83 11.95
N SER A 66 11.63 33.21 12.44
CA SER A 66 11.66 31.81 12.90
C SER A 66 11.47 30.81 11.78
N VAL A 67 11.05 31.26 10.58
CA VAL A 67 10.86 30.40 9.40
C VAL A 67 12.00 30.63 8.43
N ASP A 68 12.75 29.57 8.14
CA ASP A 68 13.81 29.62 7.13
C ASP A 68 13.26 29.37 5.72
N LEU A 69 13.84 30.02 4.70
CA LEU A 69 13.48 29.81 3.31
C LEU A 69 13.66 28.34 2.90
N ALA A 70 14.69 27.67 3.41
CA ALA A 70 14.91 26.25 3.14
C ALA A 70 13.73 25.38 3.64
N GLU A 71 13.17 25.68 4.81
CA GLU A 71 12.01 24.97 5.34
C GLU A 71 10.77 25.17 4.48
N VAL A 72 10.52 26.40 4.00
CA VAL A 72 9.41 26.71 3.08
C VAL A 72 9.56 25.92 1.78
N MET A 73 10.76 25.88 1.20
CA MET A 73 11.02 25.15 -0.03
C MET A 73 10.87 23.64 0.15
N ILE A 74 11.38 23.09 1.26
CA ILE A 74 11.24 21.66 1.58
C ILE A 74 9.76 21.31 1.80
N ALA A 75 9.01 22.13 2.53
CA ALA A 75 7.58 21.91 2.73
C ALA A 75 6.81 21.94 1.41
N GLY A 76 7.12 22.89 0.52
CA GLY A 76 6.57 22.95 -0.83
C GLY A 76 6.89 21.70 -1.66
N GLN A 77 8.14 21.24 -1.65
CA GLN A 77 8.54 20.02 -2.35
C GLN A 77 7.83 18.77 -1.81
N LYS A 78 7.72 18.63 -0.48
CA LYS A 78 6.96 17.53 0.15
C LYS A 78 5.51 17.52 -0.32
N SER A 79 4.86 18.68 -0.30
CA SER A 79 3.48 18.83 -0.79
C SER A 79 3.34 18.42 -2.26
N SER A 80 4.24 18.85 -3.15
CA SER A 80 4.20 18.48 -4.56
C SER A 80 4.37 16.97 -4.79
N ILE A 81 5.35 16.34 -4.13
CA ILE A 81 5.60 14.90 -4.27
C ILE A 81 4.42 14.09 -3.73
N ALA A 82 3.88 14.46 -2.57
CA ALA A 82 2.73 13.78 -1.98
C ALA A 82 1.47 13.91 -2.86
N PHE A 83 1.26 15.08 -3.46
CA PHE A 83 0.18 15.29 -4.41
C PHE A 83 0.34 14.41 -5.65
N GLU A 84 1.53 14.36 -6.24
CA GLU A 84 1.81 13.51 -7.41
C GLU A 84 1.56 12.02 -7.10
N ALA A 85 2.04 11.55 -5.94
CA ALA A 85 1.77 10.19 -5.48
C ALA A 85 0.26 9.92 -5.38
N THR A 86 -0.52 10.87 -4.87
CA THR A 86 -1.98 10.74 -4.76
C THR A 86 -2.66 10.69 -6.13
N VAL A 87 -2.19 11.47 -7.11
CA VAL A 87 -2.68 11.40 -8.49
C VAL A 87 -2.43 10.01 -9.09
N GLN A 88 -1.28 9.39 -8.81
CA GLN A 88 -1.00 8.03 -9.26
C GLN A 88 -1.96 7.01 -8.64
N VAL A 89 -2.25 7.12 -7.34
CA VAL A 89 -3.24 6.25 -6.68
C VAL A 89 -4.63 6.44 -7.30
N ARG A 90 -5.05 7.68 -7.53
CA ARG A 90 -6.32 8.00 -8.22
C ARG A 90 -6.39 7.36 -9.60
N ASN A 91 -5.34 7.47 -10.40
CA ASN A 91 -5.31 6.87 -11.74
C ASN A 91 -5.43 5.35 -11.65
N LYS A 92 -4.69 4.72 -10.73
CA LYS A 92 -4.75 3.27 -10.52
C LYS A 92 -6.14 2.79 -10.09
N MET A 93 -6.86 3.59 -9.29
CA MET A 93 -8.25 3.32 -8.91
C MET A 93 -9.20 3.34 -10.11
N VAL A 94 -9.08 4.38 -10.95
CA VAL A 94 -9.89 4.48 -12.16
C VAL A 94 -9.62 3.31 -13.09
N ASP A 95 -8.36 2.89 -13.22
CA ASP A 95 -7.99 1.73 -14.02
C ASP A 95 -8.55 0.44 -13.44
N ALA A 96 -8.44 0.22 -12.12
CA ALA A 96 -9.01 -0.96 -11.46
C ALA A 96 -10.53 -1.04 -11.65
N TYR A 97 -11.24 0.09 -11.54
CA TYR A 97 -12.67 0.16 -11.84
C TYR A 97 -12.97 -0.22 -13.29
N LYS A 98 -12.23 0.35 -14.26
CA LYS A 98 -12.36 -0.01 -15.68
C LYS A 98 -12.08 -1.50 -15.92
N THR A 99 -11.08 -2.08 -15.27
CA THR A 99 -10.74 -3.51 -15.39
C THR A 99 -11.87 -4.39 -14.89
N ILE A 100 -12.51 -4.07 -13.76
CA ILE A 100 -13.67 -4.81 -13.27
C ILE A 100 -14.84 -4.70 -14.25
N MET A 101 -15.08 -3.52 -14.81
CA MET A 101 -16.17 -3.28 -15.76
C MET A 101 -15.97 -4.01 -17.10
N ASN A 102 -14.71 -4.20 -17.53
CA ASN A 102 -14.35 -4.87 -18.76
C ASN A 102 -14.02 -6.36 -18.59
N MET A 103 -14.13 -6.92 -17.37
CA MET A 103 -14.02 -8.36 -17.19
C MET A 103 -15.26 -9.03 -17.83
N PRO A 104 -15.07 -9.97 -18.77
CA PRO A 104 -16.18 -10.79 -19.23
C PRO A 104 -16.71 -11.61 -18.04
N VAL A 105 -18.02 -11.56 -17.83
CA VAL A 105 -18.73 -12.47 -16.92
C VAL A 105 -18.72 -13.89 -17.44
#